data_AF-A0A8H7NCS3-F1
#
_entry.id   AF-A0A8H7NCS3-F1
#
_cell.length_a   1.000
_cell.length_b   1.000
_cell.length_c   1.000
_cell.angle_alpha   90.00
_cell.angle_beta   90.00
_cell.angle_gamma   90.00
#
_symmetry.space_group_name_H-M   'P 1'
#
loop_
_entity.id
_entity.type
_entity.pdbx_description
1 polymer ?
#
loop_
_entity_poly.entity_id
_entity_poly.type
_entity_poly.pdbx_seq_one_letter_code
_entity_poly.pdbx_strand_id
1 'polypeptide(L)'
;MEHTRVPYAMQNMIKGLQSDLREAEKLGDIDPVGLAAKYCHIFVNIHPFLNGNGRLCRLILNSILLKYSGTLACIGHMEDDRDEYLRIASSASYREQNSRNLDGIPDDLKPQYFTELATFTLLHARGSLRKFTDCQRIEC
;
A
#
# COMPACT_ATOMS: atom_id res chain seq x y z
N MET A 1 7.31 11.08 15.20
CA MET A 1 7.35 10.03 16.23
C MET A 1 8.64 10.18 17.03
N GLU A 2 8.62 9.85 18.32
CA GLU A 2 9.84 9.68 19.12
C GLU A 2 10.71 8.57 18.49
N HIS A 3 11.98 8.86 18.15
CA HIS A 3 12.84 7.94 17.38
C HIS A 3 12.97 6.54 17.99
N THR A 4 12.85 6.43 19.32
CA THR A 4 12.91 5.19 20.09
C THR A 4 11.77 4.22 19.77
N ARG A 5 10.63 4.71 19.23
CA ARG A 5 9.43 3.91 18.96
C ARG A 5 9.40 3.31 17.55
N VAL A 6 10.25 3.80 16.64
CA VAL A 6 10.27 3.37 15.23
C VAL A 6 10.54 1.85 15.09
N PRO A 7 11.54 1.25 15.76
CA PRO A 7 11.78 -0.19 15.65
C PRO A 7 10.58 -1.04 16.10
N TYR A 8 9.91 -0.61 17.18
CA TYR A 8 8.72 -1.29 17.69
C TYR A 8 7.54 -1.18 16.72
N ALA A 9 7.31 0.01 16.15
CA ALA A 9 6.27 0.21 15.14
C ALA A 9 6.52 -0.64 13.88
N MET A 10 7.77 -0.73 13.42
CA MET A 10 8.16 -1.59 12.31
C MET A 10 7.94 -3.08 12.60
N GLN A 11 8.29 -3.55 13.79
CA GLN A 11 8.03 -4.93 14.21
C GLN A 11 6.52 -5.23 14.24
N ASN A 12 5.71 -4.31 14.75
CA ASN A 12 4.26 -4.46 14.77
C ASN A 12 3.67 -4.49 13.36
N MET A 13 4.14 -3.63 12.45
CA MET A 13 3.74 -3.65 11.05
C MET A 13 4.02 -5.02 10.40
N ILE A 14 5.23 -5.56 10.60
CA ILE A 14 5.61 -6.87 10.04
C ILE A 14 4.76 -8.00 10.63
N LYS A 15 4.55 -8.01 11.95
CA LYS A 15 3.69 -9.00 12.63
C LYS A 15 2.26 -8.93 12.10
N GLY A 16 1.73 -7.72 11.91
CA GLY A 16 0.44 -7.49 11.29
C GLY A 16 0.40 -8.11 9.89
N LEU A 17 1.36 -7.77 9.02
CA LEU A 17 1.40 -8.28 7.64
C LEU A 17 1.42 -9.80 7.60
N GLN A 18 2.23 -10.42 8.45
CA GLN A 18 2.28 -11.88 8.54
C GLN A 18 0.96 -12.48 9.04
N SER A 19 0.23 -11.79 9.93
CA SER A 19 -1.07 -12.24 10.42
C SER A 19 -2.11 -12.19 9.33
N ASP A 20 -2.26 -11.03 8.68
CA ASP A 20 -3.21 -10.82 7.58
C ASP A 20 -2.97 -11.81 6.45
N LEU A 21 -1.70 -12.05 6.08
CA LEU A 21 -1.34 -13.03 5.05
C LEU A 21 -1.74 -14.46 5.42
N ARG A 22 -1.45 -14.90 6.66
CA ARG A 22 -1.83 -16.24 7.11
C ARG A 22 -3.34 -16.43 7.15
N GLU A 23 -4.08 -15.40 7.55
CA GLU A 23 -5.53 -15.43 7.57
C GLU A 23 -6.11 -15.53 6.16
N ALA A 24 -5.62 -14.70 5.24
CA ALA A 24 -6.04 -14.68 3.86
C ALA A 24 -5.71 -16.01 3.14
N GLU A 25 -4.52 -16.59 3.38
CA GLU A 25 -4.15 -17.92 2.89
C GLU A 25 -5.06 -19.03 3.45
N LYS A 26 -5.43 -18.94 4.74
CA LYS A 26 -6.33 -19.91 5.38
C LYS A 26 -7.74 -19.84 4.82
N LEU A 27 -8.23 -18.64 4.51
CA LEU A 27 -9.55 -18.43 3.91
C LEU A 27 -9.55 -18.73 2.40
N GLY A 28 -8.38 -18.74 1.75
CA GLY A 28 -8.23 -18.92 0.31
C GLY A 28 -8.65 -17.69 -0.50
N ASP A 29 -8.82 -16.54 0.15
CA ASP A 29 -9.22 -15.28 -0.47
C ASP A 29 -8.26 -14.17 -0.01
N ILE A 30 -7.52 -13.62 -0.96
CA ILE A 30 -6.54 -12.57 -0.72
C ILE A 30 -6.94 -11.39 -1.60
N ASP A 31 -7.14 -10.21 -0.99
CA ASP A 31 -7.14 -8.94 -1.72
C ASP A 31 -5.71 -8.38 -1.77
N PRO A 32 -4.92 -8.70 -2.82
CA PRO A 32 -3.53 -8.28 -2.92
C PRO A 32 -3.39 -6.76 -3.02
N VAL A 33 -4.36 -6.06 -3.61
CA VAL A 33 -4.28 -4.61 -3.81
C VAL A 33 -4.59 -3.87 -2.52
N GLY A 34 -5.67 -4.25 -1.83
CA GLY A 34 -6.00 -3.72 -0.52
C GLY A 34 -4.89 -3.97 0.49
N LEU A 35 -4.36 -5.19 0.54
CA LEU A 35 -3.25 -5.55 1.43
C LEU A 35 -1.98 -4.74 1.13
N ALA A 36 -1.60 -4.61 -0.15
CA ALA A 36 -0.44 -3.83 -0.55
C ALA A 36 -0.59 -2.34 -0.18
N ALA A 37 -1.76 -1.75 -0.42
CA ALA A 37 -2.05 -0.37 -0.07
C ALA A 37 -2.05 -0.14 1.45
N LYS A 38 -2.63 -1.06 2.24
CA LYS A 38 -2.65 -1.02 3.71
C LYS A 38 -1.23 -0.94 4.28
N TYR A 39 -0.35 -1.85 3.88
CA TYR A 39 1.01 -1.89 4.44
C TYR A 39 1.94 -0.81 3.87
N CYS A 40 1.69 -0.34 2.65
CA CYS A 40 2.33 0.87 2.12
C CYS A 40 1.97 2.12 2.95
N HIS A 41 0.68 2.28 3.28
CA HIS A 41 0.17 3.37 4.12
C HIS A 41 0.73 3.33 5.56
N ILE A 42 0.73 2.16 6.19
CA ILE A 42 1.32 2.00 7.53
C ILE A 42 2.82 2.34 7.51
N PHE A 43 3.56 1.83 6.52
CA PHE A 43 5.00 2.07 6.43
C PHE A 43 5.34 3.55 6.25
N VAL A 44 4.63 4.27 5.37
CA VAL A 44 4.93 5.69 5.11
C VAL A 44 4.67 6.57 6.33
N ASN A 45 3.68 6.19 7.16
CA ASN A 45 3.37 6.86 8.42
C ASN A 45 4.36 6.55 9.55
N ILE A 46 4.97 5.36 9.57
CA ILE A 46 6.07 5.06 10.49
C ILE A 46 7.31 5.88 10.11
N HIS A 47 7.58 6.02 8.81
CA HIS A 47 8.68 6.78 8.23
C HIS A 47 10.06 6.43 8.83
N PRO A 48 10.49 5.15 8.77
CA PRO A 48 11.58 4.65 9.60
C PRO A 48 12.99 5.09 9.19
N PHE A 49 13.20 5.47 7.93
CA PHE A 49 14.52 5.82 7.41
C PHE A 49 14.68 7.33 7.23
N LEU A 50 15.93 7.81 7.21
CA LEU A 50 16.23 9.21 6.91
C LEU A 50 15.84 9.58 5.47
N ASN A 51 16.01 8.64 4.53
CA ASN A 51 15.65 8.83 3.13
C ASN A 51 15.17 7.51 2.50
N GLY A 52 14.60 7.59 1.30
CA GLY A 52 14.20 6.40 0.55
C GLY A 52 12.89 5.75 0.98
N ASN A 53 12.18 6.29 1.99
CA ASN A 53 10.88 5.74 2.43
C ASN A 53 9.89 5.60 1.27
N GLY A 54 9.75 6.62 0.41
CA GLY A 54 8.86 6.54 -0.75
C GLY A 54 9.24 5.45 -1.78
N ARG A 55 10.54 5.16 -1.94
CA ARG A 55 11.00 4.05 -2.81
C ARG A 55 10.68 2.70 -2.17
N LEU A 56 10.94 2.57 -0.86
CA LEU A 56 10.65 1.32 -0.16
C LEU A 56 9.14 1.06 -0.04
N CYS A 57 8.31 2.11 0.11
CA CYS A 57 6.85 2.03 0.02
C CYS A 57 6.41 1.31 -1.26
N ARG A 58 6.89 1.81 -2.41
CA ARG A 58 6.55 1.24 -3.73
C ARG A 58 7.12 -0.16 -3.93
N LEU A 59 8.28 -0.47 -3.33
CA LEU A 59 8.83 -1.81 -3.35
C LEU A 59 8.00 -2.78 -2.51
N ILE A 60 7.58 -2.41 -1.31
CA ILE A 60 6.69 -3.21 -0.46
C ILE A 60 5.38 -3.49 -1.19
N LEU A 61 4.76 -2.43 -1.74
CA LEU A 61 3.53 -2.51 -2.51
C LEU A 61 3.67 -3.48 -3.68
N ASN A 62 4.69 -3.30 -4.53
CA ASN A 62 4.89 -4.18 -5.70
C ASN A 62 5.32 -5.60 -5.32
N SER A 63 6.00 -5.80 -4.19
CA SER A 63 6.37 -7.15 -3.72
C SER A 63 5.11 -7.97 -3.38
N ILE A 64 4.12 -7.34 -2.74
CA ILE A 64 2.84 -7.99 -2.42
C ILE A 64 2.06 -8.27 -3.72
N LEU A 65 1.95 -7.27 -4.61
CA LEU A 65 1.25 -7.45 -5.89
C LEU A 65 1.87 -8.57 -6.74
N LEU A 66 3.20 -8.60 -6.89
CA LEU A 66 3.89 -9.64 -7.64
C LEU A 66 3.63 -11.04 -7.06
N LYS A 67 3.70 -11.16 -5.73
CA LYS A 67 3.57 -12.45 -5.04
C LYS A 67 2.16 -13.04 -5.17
N TYR A 68 1.12 -12.21 -5.06
CA TYR A 68 -0.26 -12.69 -4.90
C TYR A 68 -1.19 -12.39 -6.09
N SER A 69 -0.80 -11.49 -6.99
CA SER A 69 -1.60 -11.16 -8.19
C SER A 69 -0.84 -11.36 -9.51
N GLY A 70 0.49 -11.48 -9.47
CA GLY A 70 1.32 -11.50 -10.68
C GLY A 70 1.35 -10.18 -11.44
N THR A 71 0.92 -9.08 -10.80
CA THR A 71 0.84 -7.76 -11.42
C THR A 71 1.86 -6.79 -10.83
N LEU A 72 2.10 -5.69 -11.55
CA LEU A 72 2.96 -4.58 -11.12
C LEU A 72 2.21 -3.26 -11.29
N ALA A 73 2.35 -2.37 -10.33
CA ALA A 73 1.87 -1.00 -10.40
C ALA A 73 3.07 -0.05 -10.53
N CYS A 74 3.26 0.46 -11.75
CA CYS A 74 4.29 1.46 -12.06
C CYS A 74 3.82 2.87 -11.66
N ILE A 75 3.94 3.19 -10.37
CA ILE A 75 3.54 4.50 -9.81
C ILE A 75 4.74 5.45 -9.72
N GLY A 76 4.53 6.69 -10.15
CA GLY A 76 5.49 7.80 -10.09
C GLY A 76 6.44 7.85 -11.28
N HIS A 77 6.03 7.33 -12.44
CA HIS A 77 6.82 7.43 -13.68
C HIS A 77 6.76 8.85 -14.29
N MET A 78 5.57 9.45 -14.28
CA MET A 78 5.33 10.83 -14.73
C MET A 78 5.23 11.76 -13.52
N GLU A 79 5.48 13.06 -13.71
CA GLU A 79 5.40 14.06 -12.63
C GLU A 79 3.99 14.15 -12.04
N ASP A 80 2.96 14.31 -12.88
CA ASP A 80 1.56 14.37 -12.43
C ASP A 80 1.14 13.13 -11.62
N ASP A 81 1.62 11.95 -12.05
CA ASP A 81 1.34 10.67 -11.39
C ASP A 81 2.03 10.57 -10.02
N ARG A 82 3.26 11.08 -9.93
CA ARG A 82 3.98 11.19 -8.67
C ARG A 82 3.28 12.16 -7.73
N ASP A 83 2.85 13.31 -8.21
CA ASP A 83 2.19 14.34 -7.41
C ASP A 83 0.85 13.84 -6.87
N GLU A 84 0.09 13.13 -7.70
CA GLU A 84 -1.16 12.49 -7.29
C GLU A 84 -0.93 11.41 -6.23
N TYR A 85 0.07 10.55 -6.41
CA TYR A 85 0.46 9.57 -5.39
C TYR A 85 0.80 10.24 -4.04
N LEU A 86 1.58 11.34 -4.07
CA LEU A 86 1.95 12.09 -2.88
C LEU A 86 0.75 12.76 -2.22
N ARG A 87 -0.19 13.30 -3.02
CA ARG A 87 -1.45 13.87 -2.54
C ARG A 87 -2.29 12.82 -1.81
N ILE A 88 -2.47 11.65 -2.41
CA ILE A 88 -3.23 10.54 -1.82
C ILE A 88 -2.61 10.11 -0.48
N ALA A 89 -1.30 9.87 -0.47
CA ALA A 89 -0.59 9.46 0.75
C ALA A 89 -0.72 10.52 1.87
N SER A 90 -0.52 11.80 1.52
CA SER A 90 -0.59 12.90 2.49
C SER A 90 -2.01 13.10 3.04
N SER A 91 -3.02 13.01 2.17
CA SER A 91 -4.44 13.12 2.54
C SER A 91 -4.87 11.98 3.48
N ALA A 92 -4.45 10.76 3.17
CA ALA A 92 -4.72 9.59 4.01
C ALA A 92 -4.10 9.75 5.40
N SER A 93 -2.81 10.13 5.48
CA SER A 93 -2.13 10.41 6.75
C SER A 93 -2.81 11.51 7.56
N TYR A 94 -3.24 12.59 6.90
CA TYR A 94 -3.94 13.69 7.56
C TYR A 94 -5.29 13.23 8.15
N ARG A 95 -6.06 12.43 7.41
CA ARG A 95 -7.35 11.90 7.88
C ARG A 95 -7.19 10.96 9.07
N GLU A 96 -6.16 10.11 9.05
CA GLU A 96 -5.84 9.21 10.15
C GLU A 96 -5.48 9.97 11.43
N GLN A 97 -4.62 10.99 11.33
CA GLN A 97 -4.22 11.80 12.48
C GLN A 97 -5.36 12.63 13.08
N ASN A 98 -6.32 13.06 12.25
CA ASN A 98 -7.47 13.85 12.69
C ASN A 98 -8.66 13.03 13.15
N SER A 99 -8.61 11.71 13.00
CA SER A 99 -9.64 10.80 13.54
C SER A 99 -9.43 10.60 15.04
N ARG A 100 -9.62 11.68 15.81
CA ARG A 100 -9.66 11.63 17.28
C ARG A 100 -11.02 11.01 17.67
N ASN A 101 -11.01 10.03 18.58
CA ASN A 101 -12.18 9.30 19.13
C ASN A 101 -12.70 8.09 18.34
N LEU A 102 -11.82 7.24 17.79
CA LEU A 102 -12.18 5.87 17.35
C LEU A 102 -11.89 4.80 18.41
N ASP A 103 -11.48 5.21 19.62
CA ASP A 103 -11.19 4.30 20.72
C ASP A 103 -12.48 3.60 21.17
N GLY A 104 -12.49 2.27 21.09
CA GLY A 104 -13.66 1.43 21.40
C GLY A 104 -14.49 1.01 20.19
N ILE A 105 -14.21 1.53 18.99
CA ILE A 105 -14.81 0.99 17.76
C ILE A 105 -14.04 -0.28 17.34
N PRO A 106 -14.75 -1.38 17.02
CA PRO A 106 -14.14 -2.57 16.43
C PRO A 106 -13.28 -2.25 15.20
N ASP A 107 -12.14 -2.95 15.05
CA ASP A 107 -11.16 -2.64 13.99
C ASP A 107 -11.72 -2.77 12.57
N ASP A 108 -12.70 -3.65 12.37
CA ASP A 108 -13.43 -3.86 11.10
C ASP A 108 -14.33 -2.69 10.71
N LEU A 109 -14.76 -1.87 11.69
CA LEU A 109 -15.60 -0.69 11.47
C LEU A 109 -14.79 0.61 11.39
N LYS A 110 -13.49 0.56 11.65
CA LYS A 110 -12.62 1.73 11.50
C LYS A 110 -12.48 2.11 10.02
N PRO A 111 -12.44 3.41 9.69
CA PRO A 111 -12.24 3.86 8.33
C PRO A 111 -10.90 3.36 7.77
N GLN A 112 -10.94 2.79 6.57
CA GLN A 112 -9.74 2.36 5.86
C GLN A 112 -9.13 3.57 5.13
N TYR A 113 -8.04 4.12 5.67
CA TYR A 113 -7.39 5.30 5.07
C TYR A 113 -6.67 4.99 3.75
N PHE A 114 -6.44 3.72 3.44
CA PHE A 114 -5.70 3.28 2.25
C PHE A 114 -6.57 2.97 1.02
N THR A 115 -7.89 3.12 1.08
CA THR A 115 -8.80 2.77 -0.04
C THR A 115 -8.53 3.59 -1.31
N GLU A 116 -8.21 4.88 -1.17
CA GLU A 116 -7.87 5.75 -2.30
C GLU A 116 -6.55 5.28 -2.95
N LEU A 117 -5.56 4.92 -2.14
CA LEU A 117 -4.30 4.34 -2.61
C LEU A 117 -4.51 2.97 -3.28
N ALA A 118 -5.40 2.13 -2.74
CA ALA A 118 -5.74 0.84 -3.33
C ALA A 118 -6.37 1.02 -4.73
N THR A 119 -7.32 1.95 -4.85
CA THR A 119 -7.95 2.28 -6.14
C THR A 119 -6.91 2.77 -7.14
N PHE A 120 -6.06 3.71 -6.72
CA PHE A 120 -4.99 4.25 -7.56
C PHE A 120 -4.00 3.16 -8.00
N THR A 121 -3.66 2.24 -7.10
CA THR A 121 -2.79 1.08 -7.37
C THR A 121 -3.43 0.14 -8.38
N LEU A 122 -4.72 -0.18 -8.24
CA LEU A 122 -5.45 -1.04 -9.17
C LEU A 122 -5.49 -0.45 -10.58
N LEU A 123 -5.68 0.87 -10.70
CA LEU A 123 -5.67 1.57 -11.99
C LEU A 123 -4.30 1.45 -12.68
N HIS A 124 -3.20 1.58 -11.91
CA HIS A 124 -1.83 1.42 -12.41
C HIS A 124 -1.50 -0.03 -12.77
N ALA A 125 -1.92 -1.00 -11.96
CA ALA A 125 -1.74 -2.42 -12.24
C ALA A 125 -2.45 -2.81 -13.54
N ARG A 126 -3.71 -2.37 -13.70
CA ARG A 126 -4.49 -2.56 -14.94
C ARG A 126 -3.80 -1.91 -16.14
N GLY A 127 -3.31 -0.68 -16.00
CA GLY A 127 -2.59 0.02 -17.07
C GLY A 127 -1.33 -0.71 -17.50
N SER A 128 -0.59 -1.25 -16.53
CA SER A 128 0.64 -2.02 -16.78
C SER A 128 0.32 -3.33 -17.52
N LEU A 129 -0.68 -4.09 -17.06
CA LEU A 129 -1.13 -5.30 -17.75
C LEU A 129 -1.57 -5.05 -19.19
N ARG A 130 -2.32 -3.97 -19.45
CA ARG A 130 -2.74 -3.60 -20.81
C ARG A 130 -1.55 -3.36 -21.74
N LYS A 131 -0.55 -2.61 -21.28
CA LYS A 131 0.68 -2.37 -22.05
C LYS A 131 1.40 -3.67 -22.38
N PHE A 132 1.46 -4.61 -21.44
CA PHE A 132 2.02 -5.94 -21.70
C PHE A 132 1.24 -6.70 -22.77
N THR A 133 -0.10 -6.72 -22.69
CA THR A 133 -0.93 -7.41 -23.69
C THR A 133 -0.89 -6.77 -25.06
N ASP A 134 -0.77 -5.44 -25.14
CA ASP A 134 -0.74 -4.71 -26.41
C ASP A 134 0.61 -4.90 -27.11
N CYS A 135 1.71 -4.92 -26.36
CA CYS A 135 3.05 -5.22 -26.88
C CYS A 135 3.11 -6.62 -27.53
N GLN A 136 2.50 -7.62 -26.87
CA GLN A 136 2.46 -8.99 -27.40
C GLN A 136 1.62 -9.15 -28.68
N ARG A 137 0.70 -8.23 -29.00
CA ARG A 137 -0.07 -8.27 -30.25
C ARG A 137 0.66 -7.68 -31.45
N ILE A 138 1.72 -6.89 -31.23
CA ILE A 138 2.46 -6.23 -32.31
C ILE A 138 3.54 -7.17 -32.89
N GLU A 139 3.87 -8.25 -32.18
CA GLU A 139 4.86 -9.26 -32.60
C GLU A 139 4.24 -10.53 -33.26
N CYS A 140 2.96 -10.51 -33.63
CA CYS A 140 2.25 -11.61 -34.33
C CYS A 140 1.73 -11.21 -35.71
#